data_AF-A0A6I5CPF2-F1
#
_entry.id   AF-A0A6I5CPF2-F1
#
_cell.length_a   1.000
_cell.length_b   1.000
_cell.length_c   1.000
_cell.angle_alpha   90.00
_cell.angle_beta   90.00
_cell.angle_gamma   90.00
#
_symmetry.space_group_name_H-M   'P 1'
#
loop_
_entity.id
_entity.type
_entity.pdbx_description
1 polymer ?
#
loop_
_entity_poly.entity_id
_entity_poly.type
_entity_poly.pdbx_seq_one_letter_code
_entity_poly.pdbx_strand_id
1 'polypeptide(L)'
;MAAGETKAQAQRAEVSLTGDLLSTEHLTVPLATLGPEEFTRPPEAVPAMAAVDAKGFFTELARVLPAAGREGTLPLLTLVPLSLAGKTLIMAAIDRYRLAEGSDAAFGDHAPSAAAVDAPFPADVLSAVLKQFKSYDGPVGVGLLDAASSDIPRATLSLGDTTVTVRAREGKFPAYASFFPNEFVASVRMDRATLVKAARRAGPWRRPSAARTAPSCCAGAAKTHSNSPPSSAPPSSRSASRV
;
A
#
# COMPACT_ATOMS: atom_id res chain seq x y z
N MET A 1 31.13 -14.23 28.73
CA MET A 1 30.17 -13.28 28.11
C MET A 1 30.69 -11.87 28.37
N ALA A 2 31.45 -11.31 27.42
CA ALA A 2 31.96 -9.94 27.53
C ALA A 2 30.90 -8.95 27.01
N ALA A 3 30.76 -7.82 27.68
CA ALA A 3 29.82 -6.76 27.33
C ALA A 3 30.33 -5.98 26.11
N GLY A 4 29.58 -5.98 25.00
CA GLY A 4 29.90 -5.11 23.86
C GLY A 4 29.31 -5.47 22.49
N GLU A 5 28.83 -6.69 22.26
CA GLU A 5 28.38 -7.09 20.92
C GLU A 5 26.90 -6.78 20.70
N THR A 6 26.64 -5.79 19.86
CA THR A 6 25.32 -5.49 19.32
C THR A 6 24.73 -6.70 18.59
N LYS A 7 23.46 -7.01 18.87
CA LYS A 7 22.57 -8.06 18.31
C LYS A 7 22.52 -8.22 16.77
N ALA A 8 23.34 -7.52 15.99
CA ALA A 8 23.17 -7.35 14.55
C ALA A 8 23.94 -8.34 13.66
N GLN A 9 24.85 -9.15 14.21
CA GLN A 9 25.53 -10.19 13.44
C GLN A 9 25.45 -11.50 14.21
N ALA A 10 24.40 -12.28 13.98
CA ALA A 10 24.49 -13.70 14.24
C ALA A 10 25.60 -14.24 13.33
N GLN A 11 26.73 -14.61 13.93
CA GLN A 11 27.80 -15.33 13.24
C GLN A 11 27.16 -16.51 12.50
N ARG A 12 27.54 -16.72 11.24
CA ARG A 12 27.03 -17.80 10.41
C ARG A 12 27.54 -19.12 11.01
N ALA A 13 26.80 -19.67 11.97
CA ALA A 13 27.13 -20.92 12.61
C ALA A 13 26.81 -22.06 11.65
N GLU A 14 27.74 -22.98 11.44
CA GLU A 14 27.42 -24.25 10.82
C GLU A 14 26.53 -25.03 11.79
N VAL A 15 25.34 -25.38 11.31
CA VAL A 15 24.36 -26.14 12.06
C VAL A 15 24.23 -27.49 11.38
N SER A 16 24.53 -28.57 12.10
CA SER A 16 24.31 -29.92 11.63
C SER A 16 23.11 -30.53 12.33
N LEU A 17 22.29 -31.24 11.57
CA LEU A 17 21.16 -32.00 12.08
C LEU A 17 21.52 -33.48 11.98
N THR A 18 21.62 -34.18 13.11
CA THR A 18 21.83 -35.63 13.15
C THR A 18 20.66 -36.27 13.89
N GLY A 19 19.73 -36.85 13.14
CA GLY A 19 18.43 -37.27 13.68
C GLY A 19 17.70 -36.07 14.30
N ASP A 20 17.36 -36.19 15.58
CA ASP A 20 16.61 -35.19 16.33
C ASP A 20 17.54 -34.17 17.02
N LEU A 21 18.86 -34.27 16.85
CA LEU A 21 19.83 -33.42 17.52
C LEU A 21 20.31 -32.31 16.59
N LEU A 22 20.06 -31.07 16.99
CA LEU A 22 20.67 -29.89 16.40
C LEU A 22 22.01 -29.63 17.10
N SER A 23 23.10 -29.75 16.35
CA SER A 23 24.45 -29.48 16.86
C SER A 23 25.03 -28.21 16.23
N THR A 24 25.61 -27.39 17.08
CA THR A 24 26.47 -26.25 16.74
C THR A 24 27.83 -26.46 17.41
N GLU A 25 28.79 -25.58 17.12
CA GLU A 25 30.12 -25.60 17.74
C GLU A 25 30.14 -25.61 19.28
N HIS A 26 29.10 -25.11 19.94
CA HIS A 26 29.08 -24.93 21.39
C HIS A 26 27.85 -25.53 22.08
N LEU A 27 26.87 -26.02 21.31
CA LEU A 27 25.57 -26.41 21.86
C LEU A 27 24.97 -27.56 21.04
N THR A 28 24.53 -28.59 21.74
CA THR A 28 23.70 -29.67 21.19
C THR A 28 22.34 -29.64 21.87
N VAL A 29 21.27 -29.52 21.09
CA VAL A 29 19.89 -29.43 21.61
C VAL A 29 19.02 -30.48 20.92
N PRO A 30 18.24 -31.27 21.68
CA PRO A 30 17.21 -32.12 21.11
C PRO A 30 16.04 -31.29 20.59
N LEU A 31 15.64 -31.52 19.35
CA LEU A 31 14.48 -30.95 18.69
C LEU A 31 13.46 -32.04 18.40
N ALA A 32 12.19 -31.78 18.70
CA ALA A 32 11.12 -32.60 18.15
C ALA A 32 10.94 -32.25 16.67
N THR A 33 11.34 -33.16 15.78
CA THR A 33 11.18 -32.99 14.33
C THR A 33 9.91 -33.69 13.85
N LEU A 34 9.26 -33.11 12.84
CA LEU A 34 8.17 -33.74 12.08
C LEU A 34 8.71 -34.19 10.73
N GLY A 35 8.14 -35.26 10.19
CA GLY A 35 8.51 -35.76 8.86
C GLY A 35 8.16 -34.75 7.77
N PRO A 36 8.95 -34.63 6.68
CA PRO A 36 8.66 -33.72 5.58
C PRO A 36 7.30 -33.98 4.92
N GLU A 37 6.81 -35.21 4.97
CA GLU A 37 5.50 -35.64 4.48
C GLU A 37 4.31 -35.07 5.26
N GLU A 38 4.51 -34.66 6.52
CA GLU A 38 3.48 -34.04 7.35
C GLU A 38 3.27 -32.56 6.98
N PHE A 39 4.23 -31.95 6.28
CA PHE A 39 4.12 -30.57 5.83
C PHE A 39 3.28 -30.49 4.54
N THR A 40 2.27 -29.63 4.57
CA THR A 40 1.52 -29.29 3.35
C THR A 40 2.44 -28.60 2.36
N ARG A 41 2.54 -29.16 1.15
CA ARG A 41 3.36 -28.56 0.09
C ARG A 41 2.85 -27.16 -0.24
N PRO A 42 3.75 -26.17 -0.39
CA PRO A 42 3.36 -24.83 -0.79
C PRO A 42 2.70 -24.88 -2.18
N PRO A 43 1.80 -23.93 -2.48
CA PRO A 43 1.25 -23.81 -3.83
C PRO A 43 2.36 -23.54 -4.83
N GLU A 44 2.26 -24.17 -5.99
CA GLU A 44 3.18 -23.94 -7.11
C GLU A 44 3.15 -22.46 -7.52
N ALA A 45 4.34 -21.90 -7.73
CA ALA A 45 4.55 -20.52 -8.13
C ALA A 45 4.13 -20.31 -9.58
N VAL A 46 3.43 -19.21 -9.83
CA VAL A 46 3.08 -18.78 -11.18
C VAL A 46 4.29 -18.08 -11.80
N PRO A 47 4.68 -18.39 -13.05
CA PRO A 47 5.78 -17.70 -13.71
C PRO A 47 5.52 -16.18 -13.78
N ALA A 48 6.58 -15.40 -13.57
CA ALA A 48 6.49 -13.95 -13.60
C ALA A 48 6.04 -13.48 -14.98
N MET A 49 4.93 -12.76 -15.01
CA MET A 49 4.39 -12.17 -16.21
C MET A 49 5.08 -10.85 -16.49
N ALA A 50 4.98 -9.91 -15.56
CA ALA A 50 5.63 -8.62 -15.65
C ALA A 50 6.71 -8.49 -14.58
N ALA A 51 7.67 -7.60 -14.80
CA ALA A 51 8.65 -7.16 -13.82
C ALA A 51 8.49 -5.66 -13.56
N VAL A 52 8.69 -5.23 -12.32
CA VAL A 52 8.67 -3.82 -11.92
C VAL A 52 9.95 -3.52 -11.14
N ASP A 53 10.41 -2.27 -11.19
CA ASP A 53 11.51 -1.81 -10.35
C ASP A 53 11.12 -1.88 -8.86
N ALA A 54 11.97 -2.50 -8.02
CA ALA A 54 11.65 -2.68 -6.60
C ALA A 54 11.43 -1.35 -5.87
N LYS A 55 12.24 -0.33 -6.16
CA LYS A 55 12.19 0.94 -5.44
C LYS A 55 10.89 1.69 -5.75
N GLY A 56 10.50 1.75 -7.02
CA GLY A 56 9.22 2.32 -7.43
C GLY A 56 8.04 1.55 -6.82
N PHE A 57 8.06 0.22 -6.97
CA PHE A 57 7.03 -0.66 -6.46
C PHE A 57 6.81 -0.51 -4.94
N PHE A 58 7.88 -0.55 -4.14
CA PHE A 58 7.78 -0.41 -2.68
C PHE A 58 7.37 0.99 -2.25
N THR A 59 7.72 2.02 -3.02
CA THR A 59 7.31 3.41 -2.73
C THR A 59 5.80 3.57 -2.89
N GLU A 60 5.24 3.10 -4.01
CA GLU A 60 3.79 3.13 -4.24
C GLU A 60 3.05 2.18 -3.30
N LEU A 61 3.61 0.99 -3.03
CA LEU A 61 3.01 0.05 -2.09
C LEU A 61 2.91 0.64 -0.68
N ALA A 62 3.95 1.33 -0.19
CA ALA A 62 3.95 2.01 1.10
C ALA A 62 2.91 3.15 1.18
N ARG A 63 2.60 3.78 0.04
CA ARG A 63 1.58 4.83 -0.08
C ARG A 63 0.17 4.25 -0.09
N VAL A 64 -0.04 3.10 -0.73
CA VAL A 64 -1.36 2.48 -0.95
C VAL A 64 -1.81 1.64 0.24
N LEU A 65 -0.92 0.83 0.85
CA LEU A 65 -1.26 -0.06 1.96
C LEU A 65 -2.02 0.57 3.14
N PRO A 66 -1.73 1.82 3.57
CA PRO A 66 -2.47 2.45 4.65
C PRO A 66 -3.96 2.64 4.38
N ALA A 67 -4.40 2.64 3.11
CA ALA A 67 -5.80 2.82 2.71
C ALA A 67 -6.59 1.50 2.69
N ALA A 68 -5.92 0.34 2.76
CA ALA A 68 -6.61 -0.95 2.79
C ALA A 68 -7.46 -1.08 4.06
N GLY A 69 -8.66 -1.66 3.90
CA GLY A 69 -9.54 -2.00 5.00
C GLY A 69 -8.87 -2.99 5.96
N ARG A 70 -9.02 -2.75 7.26
CA ARG A 70 -8.51 -3.64 8.33
C ARG A 70 -9.62 -4.39 9.06
N GLU A 71 -10.88 -4.01 8.80
CA GLU A 71 -12.03 -4.58 9.48
C GLU A 71 -12.55 -5.79 8.69
N GLY A 72 -12.78 -6.90 9.39
CA GLY A 72 -13.23 -8.17 8.78
C GLY A 72 -14.67 -8.17 8.26
N THR A 73 -15.40 -7.06 8.34
CA THR A 73 -16.80 -6.96 7.89
C THR A 73 -16.91 -6.99 6.37
N LEU A 74 -15.89 -6.51 5.65
CA LEU A 74 -15.81 -6.53 4.19
C LEU A 74 -14.45 -7.09 3.75
N PRO A 75 -14.30 -8.42 3.68
CA PRO A 75 -13.03 -9.07 3.34
C PRO A 75 -12.45 -8.63 2.00
N LEU A 76 -13.28 -8.20 1.04
CA LEU A 76 -12.81 -7.68 -0.24
C LEU A 76 -12.00 -6.39 -0.11
N LEU A 77 -12.27 -5.55 0.88
CA LEU A 77 -11.53 -4.29 1.11
C LEU A 77 -10.18 -4.51 1.82
N THR A 78 -9.94 -5.72 2.33
CA THR A 78 -8.63 -6.12 2.88
C THR A 78 -7.64 -6.54 1.78
N LEU A 79 -8.13 -6.67 0.54
CA LEU A 79 -7.34 -7.04 -0.61
C LEU A 79 -6.87 -5.80 -1.35
N VAL A 80 -5.66 -5.88 -1.89
CA VAL A 80 -5.05 -4.89 -2.77
C VAL A 80 -4.90 -5.57 -4.13
N PRO A 81 -5.78 -5.30 -5.11
CA PRO A 81 -5.60 -5.76 -6.47
C PRO A 81 -4.33 -5.14 -7.06
N LEU A 82 -3.49 -6.00 -7.64
CA LEU A 82 -2.45 -5.64 -8.58
C LEU A 82 -2.98 -5.90 -9.98
N SER A 83 -3.15 -4.84 -10.76
CA SER A 83 -3.72 -4.88 -12.10
C SER A 83 -2.64 -4.54 -13.12
N LEU A 84 -2.44 -5.40 -14.11
CA LEU A 84 -1.52 -5.13 -15.21
C LEU A 84 -2.29 -4.56 -16.40
N ALA A 85 -2.11 -3.27 -16.67
CA ALA A 85 -2.70 -2.57 -17.80
C ALA A 85 -1.60 -2.17 -18.80
N GLY A 86 -1.34 -3.03 -19.78
CA GLY A 86 -0.27 -2.83 -20.76
C GLY A 86 1.11 -2.79 -20.10
N LYS A 87 1.76 -1.62 -20.08
CA LYS A 87 3.08 -1.39 -19.48
C LYS A 87 3.01 -0.72 -18.10
N THR A 88 1.85 -0.71 -17.46
CA THR A 88 1.67 -0.09 -16.14
C THR A 88 1.11 -1.12 -15.17
N LEU A 89 1.79 -1.28 -14.03
CA LEU A 89 1.24 -1.98 -12.89
C LEU A 89 0.47 -0.98 -12.05
N ILE A 90 -0.82 -1.22 -11.84
CA ILE A 90 -1.70 -0.41 -11.02
C ILE A 90 -2.01 -1.18 -9.74
N MET A 91 -1.94 -0.51 -8.61
CA MET A 91 -2.33 -1.05 -7.32
C MET A 91 -3.30 -0.10 -6.64
N ALA A 92 -4.41 -0.65 -6.16
CA ALA A 92 -5.45 0.14 -5.51
C ALA A 92 -5.78 -0.46 -4.15
N ALA A 93 -6.01 0.40 -3.16
CA ALA A 93 -6.54 -0.01 -1.87
C ALA A 93 -7.64 0.95 -1.46
N ILE A 94 -8.71 0.38 -0.95
CA ILE A 94 -9.89 1.12 -0.52
C ILE A 94 -10.31 0.65 0.87
N ASP A 95 -10.95 1.56 1.59
CA ASP A 95 -11.78 1.20 2.73
C ASP A 95 -13.20 1.77 2.51
N ARG A 96 -13.88 2.19 3.57
CA ARG A 96 -15.22 2.79 3.47
C ARG A 96 -15.20 4.32 3.28
N TYR A 97 -14.06 4.95 3.48
CA TYR A 97 -13.93 6.40 3.65
C TYR A 97 -12.85 7.03 2.77
N ARG A 98 -11.93 6.24 2.23
CA ARG A 98 -10.81 6.70 1.41
C ARG A 98 -10.37 5.62 0.42
N LEU A 99 -9.63 6.08 -0.57
CA LEU A 99 -9.01 5.29 -1.61
C LEU A 99 -7.59 5.80 -1.83
N ALA A 100 -6.67 4.88 -2.08
CA ALA A 100 -5.34 5.18 -2.59
C ALA A 100 -5.07 4.32 -3.82
N GLU A 101 -4.61 4.97 -4.88
CA GLU A 101 -4.13 4.34 -6.10
C GLU A 101 -2.65 4.71 -6.28
N GLY A 102 -1.86 3.71 -6.62
CA GLY A 102 -0.46 3.82 -7.00
C GLY A 102 -0.24 3.12 -8.32
N SER A 103 0.66 3.64 -9.13
CA SER A 103 1.00 3.05 -10.42
C SER A 103 2.50 3.14 -10.66
N ASP A 104 3.04 2.12 -11.31
CA ASP A 104 4.45 2.06 -11.66
C ASP A 104 4.65 1.41 -13.03
N ALA A 105 5.78 1.69 -13.66
CA ALA A 105 6.12 1.16 -14.97
C ALA A 105 6.46 -0.33 -14.87
N ALA A 106 5.75 -1.13 -15.67
CA ALA A 106 5.97 -2.56 -15.80
C ALA A 106 6.75 -2.87 -17.10
N PHE A 107 7.73 -3.77 -16.99
CA PHE A 107 8.59 -4.23 -18.06
C PHE A 107 8.47 -5.75 -18.18
N GLY A 108 8.34 -6.29 -19.40
CA GLY A 108 8.20 -7.73 -19.63
C GLY A 108 7.39 -8.05 -20.90
N ASP A 109 7.42 -9.32 -21.31
CA ASP A 109 6.96 -9.80 -22.62
C ASP A 109 5.46 -10.16 -22.68
N HIS A 110 4.60 -9.55 -21.86
CA HIS A 110 3.15 -9.75 -22.06
C HIS A 110 2.67 -8.95 -23.25
N ALA A 111 2.39 -9.69 -24.31
CA ALA A 111 1.52 -9.24 -25.39
C ALA A 111 0.24 -8.69 -24.75
N PRO A 112 -0.16 -7.45 -25.07
CA PRO A 112 -1.31 -6.82 -24.46
C PRO A 112 -2.57 -7.58 -24.88
N SER A 113 -3.12 -8.39 -23.99
CA SER A 113 -4.56 -8.60 -24.02
C SER A 113 -5.21 -7.27 -23.65
N ALA A 114 -6.26 -6.88 -24.37
CA ALA A 114 -6.96 -5.62 -24.14
C ALA A 114 -7.63 -5.51 -22.76
N ALA A 115 -7.67 -6.62 -21.99
CA ALA A 115 -8.24 -6.67 -20.66
C ALA A 115 -7.14 -6.60 -19.59
N ALA A 116 -7.33 -5.71 -18.60
CA ALA A 116 -6.52 -5.67 -17.41
C ALA A 116 -6.68 -6.98 -16.62
N VAL A 117 -5.56 -7.56 -16.19
CA VAL A 117 -5.57 -8.80 -15.40
C VAL A 117 -5.36 -8.45 -13.94
N ASP A 118 -6.32 -8.78 -13.09
CA ASP A 118 -6.37 -8.37 -11.68
C ASP A 118 -5.97 -9.52 -10.73
N ALA A 119 -4.99 -9.26 -9.88
CA ALA A 119 -4.53 -10.16 -8.84
C ALA A 119 -4.81 -9.59 -7.44
N PRO A 120 -5.82 -10.04 -6.71
CA PRO A 120 -6.05 -9.57 -5.35
C PRO A 120 -5.05 -10.20 -4.36
N PHE A 121 -4.18 -9.38 -3.77
CA PHE A 121 -3.28 -9.77 -2.69
C PHE A 121 -3.81 -9.32 -1.33
N PRO A 122 -3.68 -10.12 -0.25
CA PRO A 122 -3.96 -9.63 1.09
C PRO A 122 -3.01 -8.51 1.51
N ALA A 123 -3.56 -7.42 2.06
CA ALA A 123 -2.77 -6.27 2.51
C ALA A 123 -1.73 -6.64 3.60
N ASP A 124 -2.02 -7.65 4.42
CA ASP A 124 -1.11 -8.12 5.46
C ASP A 124 0.14 -8.80 4.87
N VAL A 125 -0.04 -9.59 3.80
CA VAL A 125 1.07 -10.24 3.10
C VAL A 125 1.96 -9.19 2.45
N LEU A 126 1.36 -8.24 1.72
CA LEU A 126 2.11 -7.13 1.11
C LEU A 126 2.82 -6.26 2.15
N SER A 127 2.21 -6.05 3.33
CA SER A 127 2.83 -5.35 4.44
C SER A 127 4.04 -6.11 5.01
N ALA A 128 4.00 -7.44 5.03
CA ALA A 128 5.13 -8.27 5.44
C ALA A 128 6.26 -8.22 4.41
N VAL A 129 5.92 -8.32 3.12
CA VAL A 129 6.88 -8.20 2.01
C VAL A 129 7.57 -6.83 2.05
N LEU A 130 6.82 -5.74 2.19
CA LEU A 130 7.39 -4.38 2.28
C LEU A 130 8.37 -4.24 3.45
N LYS A 131 8.10 -4.89 4.59
CA LYS A 131 9.00 -4.85 5.77
C LYS A 131 10.27 -5.66 5.55
N GLN A 132 10.18 -6.83 4.92
CA GLN A 132 11.30 -7.74 4.71
C GLN A 132 12.21 -7.30 3.56
N PHE A 133 11.64 -6.78 2.47
CA PHE A 133 12.35 -6.49 1.22
C PHE A 133 12.63 -5.01 1.00
N LYS A 134 12.57 -4.18 2.05
CA LYS A 134 12.81 -2.73 1.93
C LYS A 134 14.18 -2.36 1.34
N SER A 135 15.19 -3.22 1.51
CA SER A 135 16.55 -3.01 1.00
C SER A 135 16.82 -3.73 -0.34
N TYR A 136 15.81 -4.39 -0.90
CA TYR A 136 15.93 -5.08 -2.19
C TYR A 136 15.88 -4.07 -3.34
N ASP A 137 16.82 -4.20 -4.29
CA ASP A 137 17.03 -3.27 -5.41
C ASP A 137 16.90 -3.97 -6.79
N GLY A 138 16.50 -5.25 -6.80
CA GLY A 138 16.33 -6.02 -8.03
C GLY A 138 14.93 -5.88 -8.64
N PRO A 139 14.67 -6.52 -9.79
CA PRO A 139 13.32 -6.56 -10.37
C PRO A 139 12.36 -7.37 -9.48
N VAL A 140 11.13 -6.91 -9.37
CA VAL A 140 10.01 -7.62 -8.73
C VAL A 140 9.15 -8.25 -9.82
N GLY A 141 9.18 -9.57 -9.92
CA GLY A 141 8.32 -10.32 -10.85
C GLY A 141 6.91 -10.46 -10.29
N VAL A 142 5.90 -10.25 -11.14
CA VAL A 142 4.48 -10.42 -10.82
C VAL A 142 3.92 -11.50 -11.73
N GLY A 143 3.61 -12.67 -11.17
CA GLY A 143 2.95 -13.78 -11.85
C GLY A 143 1.48 -13.84 -11.47
N LEU A 144 0.60 -13.98 -12.45
CA LEU A 144 -0.85 -14.02 -12.24
C LEU A 144 -1.48 -15.18 -13.00
N LEU A 145 -2.28 -15.97 -12.28
CA LEU A 145 -3.04 -17.07 -12.85
C LEU A 145 -4.52 -16.86 -12.51
N ASP A 146 -5.29 -16.54 -13.54
CA ASP A 146 -6.74 -16.30 -13.42
C ASP A 146 -7.51 -17.63 -13.29
N ALA A 147 -8.68 -17.58 -12.68
CA ALA A 147 -9.60 -18.71 -12.51
C ALA A 147 -10.07 -19.30 -13.85
N ALA A 148 -10.03 -18.52 -14.94
CA ALA A 148 -10.32 -19.03 -16.28
C ALA A 148 -9.25 -20.00 -16.81
N SER A 149 -8.02 -19.93 -16.27
CA SER A 149 -6.88 -20.72 -16.72
C SER A 149 -6.54 -21.90 -15.80
N SER A 150 -7.09 -21.94 -14.59
CA SER A 150 -6.82 -22.99 -13.60
C SER A 150 -7.92 -23.07 -12.54
N ASP A 151 -8.08 -24.24 -11.91
CA ASP A 151 -9.09 -24.46 -10.86
C ASP A 151 -8.89 -23.60 -9.60
N ILE A 152 -7.70 -23.06 -9.36
CA ILE A 152 -7.39 -22.27 -8.16
C ILE A 152 -6.64 -21.00 -8.59
N PRO A 153 -7.26 -19.81 -8.53
CA PRO A 153 -6.59 -18.58 -8.91
C PRO A 153 -5.44 -18.28 -7.94
N ARG A 154 -4.28 -17.92 -8.48
CA ARG A 154 -3.04 -17.71 -7.72
C ARG A 154 -2.33 -16.47 -8.21
N ALA A 155 -1.65 -15.82 -7.28
CA ALA A 155 -0.79 -14.69 -7.58
C ALA A 155 0.55 -14.88 -6.89
N THR A 156 1.62 -14.58 -7.62
CA THR A 156 2.99 -14.79 -7.18
C THR A 156 3.78 -13.49 -7.31
N LEU A 157 4.53 -13.13 -6.27
CA LEU A 157 5.56 -12.10 -6.31
C LEU A 157 6.92 -12.76 -6.20
N SER A 158 7.79 -12.51 -7.17
CA SER A 158 9.15 -13.06 -7.23
C SER A 158 10.16 -11.94 -6.96
N LEU A 159 10.96 -12.10 -5.90
CA LEU A 159 11.98 -11.16 -5.45
C LEU A 159 13.32 -11.89 -5.32
N GLY A 160 14.09 -11.93 -6.40
CA GLY A 160 15.34 -12.70 -6.45
C GLY A 160 15.11 -14.17 -6.08
N ASP A 161 15.71 -14.60 -4.97
CA ASP A 161 15.61 -15.98 -4.48
C ASP A 161 14.34 -16.27 -3.67
N THR A 162 13.54 -15.24 -3.36
CA THR A 162 12.30 -15.41 -2.58
C THR A 162 11.07 -15.27 -3.44
N THR A 163 10.20 -16.27 -3.36
CA THR A 163 8.91 -16.29 -4.06
C THR A 163 7.78 -16.30 -3.06
N VAL A 164 6.86 -15.34 -3.17
CA VAL A 164 5.68 -15.22 -2.33
C VAL A 164 4.45 -15.55 -3.17
N THR A 165 3.92 -16.76 -2.99
CA THR A 165 2.72 -17.22 -3.68
C THR A 165 1.53 -17.14 -2.74
N VAL A 166 0.48 -16.44 -3.17
CA VAL A 166 -0.81 -16.38 -2.48
C VAL A 166 -1.90 -17.00 -3.33
N ARG A 167 -2.89 -17.60 -2.66
CA ARG A 167 -4.16 -17.93 -3.31
C ARG A 167 -4.92 -16.63 -3.48
N ALA A 168 -5.31 -16.31 -4.71
CA ALA A 168 -6.17 -15.16 -4.96
C ALA A 168 -7.53 -15.46 -4.34
N ARG A 169 -8.07 -14.52 -3.55
CA ARG A 169 -9.44 -14.66 -3.05
C ARG A 169 -10.41 -14.35 -4.18
N GLU A 170 -11.45 -15.17 -4.27
CA GLU A 170 -12.58 -14.92 -5.15
C GLU A 170 -13.31 -13.63 -4.72
N GLY A 171 -13.60 -12.79 -5.71
CA GLY A 171 -14.37 -11.58 -5.51
C GLY A 171 -13.94 -10.44 -6.43
N LYS A 172 -14.92 -9.73 -6.97
CA LYS A 172 -14.66 -8.57 -7.82
C LYS A 172 -14.40 -7.34 -6.96
N PHE A 173 -13.25 -6.71 -7.14
CA PHE A 173 -12.97 -5.43 -6.51
C PHE A 173 -13.97 -4.37 -7.02
N PRO A 174 -14.54 -3.53 -6.15
CA PRO A 174 -15.56 -2.57 -6.58
C PRO A 174 -14.96 -1.54 -7.54
N ALA A 175 -15.70 -1.19 -8.59
CA ALA A 175 -15.30 -0.16 -9.52
C ALA A 175 -15.30 1.20 -8.81
N TYR A 176 -14.13 1.84 -8.74
CA TYR A 176 -13.92 3.06 -7.97
C TYR A 176 -13.72 4.32 -8.82
N ALA A 177 -13.60 4.18 -10.14
CA ALA A 177 -13.43 5.31 -11.05
C ALA A 177 -14.57 6.34 -10.94
N SER A 178 -15.79 5.89 -10.61
CA SER A 178 -16.96 6.73 -10.41
C SER A 178 -16.94 7.56 -9.11
N PHE A 179 -16.02 7.29 -8.18
CA PHE A 179 -15.89 8.07 -6.96
C PHE A 179 -15.22 9.42 -7.18
N PHE A 180 -14.52 9.59 -8.31
CA PHE A 180 -13.83 10.83 -8.63
C PHE A 180 -14.76 11.79 -9.37
N PRO A 181 -15.02 12.99 -8.83
CA PRO A 181 -15.78 14.00 -9.55
C PRO A 181 -14.96 14.55 -10.73
N ASN A 182 -15.65 14.86 -11.83
CA ASN A 182 -15.04 15.47 -13.02
C ASN A 182 -14.92 17.00 -12.92
N GLU A 183 -15.67 17.63 -12.00
CA GLU A 183 -15.71 19.07 -11.80
C GLU A 183 -15.33 19.43 -10.35
N PHE A 184 -14.52 20.48 -10.20
CA PHE A 184 -14.05 20.96 -8.90
C PHE A 184 -14.41 22.44 -8.75
N VAL A 185 -15.07 22.79 -7.64
CA VAL A 185 -15.49 24.18 -7.34
C VAL A 185 -14.30 25.04 -6.90
N ALA A 186 -13.30 24.45 -6.26
CA ALA A 186 -12.14 25.16 -5.75
C ALA A 186 -10.89 24.26 -5.77
N SER A 187 -9.73 24.87 -6.04
CA SER A 187 -8.41 24.25 -5.91
C SER A 187 -7.53 25.08 -4.99
N VAL A 188 -6.74 24.41 -4.15
CA VAL A 188 -5.86 25.08 -3.18
C VAL A 188 -4.48 24.45 -3.23
N ARG A 189 -3.45 25.28 -3.41
CA ARG A 189 -2.04 24.86 -3.36
C ARG A 189 -1.43 25.28 -2.04
N MET A 190 -0.87 24.33 -1.31
CA MET A 190 -0.25 24.56 -0.01
C MET A 190 0.93 23.63 0.22
N ASP A 191 1.84 24.04 1.10
CA ASP A 191 2.97 23.20 1.49
C ASP A 191 2.51 21.98 2.31
N ARG A 192 2.97 20.79 1.90
CA ARG A 192 2.60 19.52 2.53
C ARG A 192 3.04 19.48 3.99
N ALA A 193 4.24 19.94 4.31
CA ALA A 193 4.76 19.88 5.68
C ALA A 193 3.92 20.75 6.62
N THR A 194 3.53 21.93 6.15
CA THR A 194 2.64 22.86 6.85
C THR A 194 1.25 22.27 7.07
N LEU A 195 0.65 21.68 6.02
CA LEU A 195 -0.65 21.01 6.14
C LEU A 195 -0.63 19.85 7.14
N VAL A 196 0.39 18.98 7.08
CA VAL A 196 0.52 17.86 8.02
C VAL A 196 0.69 18.36 9.46
N LYS A 197 1.47 19.42 9.69
CA LYS A 197 1.62 20.03 11.02
C LYS A 197 0.29 20.60 11.51
N ALA A 198 -0.44 21.31 10.66
CA ALA A 198 -1.75 21.87 10.99
C ALA A 198 -2.77 20.77 11.32
N ALA A 199 -2.86 19.73 10.48
CA ALA A 199 -3.74 18.58 10.68
C ALA A 199 -3.42 17.83 11.99
N ARG A 200 -2.13 17.64 12.31
CA ARG A 200 -1.71 17.02 13.58
C ARG A 200 -2.05 17.88 14.79
N ARG A 201 -1.93 19.21 14.70
CA ARG A 201 -2.35 20.14 15.76
C ARG A 201 -3.86 20.15 15.97
N ALA A 202 -4.64 19.99 14.90
CA ALA A 202 -6.10 19.93 14.95
C ALA A 202 -6.64 18.55 15.37
N GLY A 203 -5.88 17.47 15.19
CA GLY A 203 -6.30 16.10 15.53
C GLY A 203 -6.81 15.92 16.98
N PRO A 204 -6.10 16.43 18.02
CA PRO A 204 -6.54 16.34 19.41
C PRO A 204 -7.90 17.00 19.68
N TRP A 205 -8.22 18.08 18.97
CA TRP A 205 -9.53 18.76 19.06
C TRP A 205 -10.68 17.88 18.57
N ARG A 206 -10.38 16.91 17.70
CA ARG A 206 -11.36 16.02 17.05
C ARG A 206 -11.78 14.82 17.90
N ARG A 207 -11.42 14.79 19.19
CA ARG A 207 -12.09 13.95 20.19
C ARG A 207 -12.98 14.88 21.01
N PRO A 208 -14.30 14.64 21.12
CA PRO A 208 -15.01 15.18 22.27
C PRO A 208 -14.39 14.49 23.49
N SER A 209 -13.46 15.16 24.15
CA SER A 209 -13.14 14.83 25.53
C SER A 209 -14.45 14.98 26.27
N ALA A 210 -15.00 13.87 26.76
CA ALA A 210 -16.08 13.90 27.72
C ALA A 210 -15.71 14.94 28.80
N ALA A 211 -16.54 15.99 28.86
CA ALA A 211 -16.58 17.04 29.87
C ALA A 211 -15.28 17.31 30.64
N ARG A 212 -14.56 18.37 30.26
CA ARG A 212 -13.97 19.30 31.24
C ARG A 212 -13.56 20.62 30.57
N THR A 213 -14.34 21.65 30.88
CA THR A 213 -14.01 23.08 30.93
C THR A 213 -13.20 23.66 29.77
N ALA A 214 -13.89 24.40 28.90
CA ALA A 214 -13.28 25.24 27.88
C ALA A 214 -12.25 26.22 28.47
N PRO A 215 -11.01 26.28 27.95
CA PRO A 215 -10.19 27.48 28.08
C PRO A 215 -10.60 28.48 27.00
N SER A 216 -10.97 29.69 27.42
CA SER A 216 -11.24 30.83 26.54
C SER A 216 -9.96 31.31 25.85
N CYS A 217 -9.54 30.64 24.78
CA CYS A 217 -8.44 31.11 23.92
C CYS A 217 -8.90 31.72 22.60
N CYS A 218 -10.21 31.72 22.32
CA CYS A 218 -10.78 32.46 21.18
C CYS A 218 -10.99 33.95 21.53
N ALA A 219 -9.92 34.62 21.95
CA ALA A 219 -9.84 36.07 22.04
C ALA A 219 -8.48 36.52 21.48
N GLY A 220 -8.13 36.01 20.29
CA GLY A 220 -7.03 36.51 19.48
C GLY A 220 -7.61 37.25 18.29
N ALA A 221 -7.70 38.57 18.40
CA ALA A 221 -8.17 39.47 17.34
C ALA A 221 -7.41 39.19 16.03
N ALA A 222 -8.12 38.74 15.00
CA ALA A 222 -7.63 38.73 13.64
C ALA A 222 -7.47 40.18 13.18
N LYS A 223 -6.24 40.72 13.25
CA LYS A 223 -5.88 41.92 12.49
C LYS A 223 -5.82 41.54 11.02
N THR A 224 -6.95 41.63 10.33
CA THR A 224 -6.98 41.65 8.87
C THR A 224 -6.43 43.01 8.43
N HIS A 225 -5.20 43.05 7.93
CA HIS A 225 -4.74 44.16 7.13
C HIS A 225 -5.43 44.09 5.77
N SER A 226 -6.60 44.72 5.66
CA SER A 226 -7.24 45.00 4.37
C SER A 226 -6.58 46.22 3.74
N ASN A 227 -5.62 46.00 2.85
CA ASN A 227 -5.21 47.03 1.89
C ASN A 227 -6.08 46.88 0.65
N SER A 228 -7.24 47.55 0.64
CA SER A 228 -8.07 47.72 -0.55
C SER A 228 -7.97 49.18 -0.99
N PRO A 229 -7.53 49.48 -2.23
CA PRO A 229 -7.59 50.84 -2.76
C PRO A 229 -9.05 51.22 -3.10
N PRO A 230 -9.40 52.53 -3.09
CA PRO A 230 -10.78 52.98 -3.26
C PRO A 230 -11.31 52.77 -4.69
N SER A 231 -12.55 52.31 -4.73
CA SER A 231 -13.43 52.16 -5.88
C SER A 231 -13.68 53.49 -6.60
N SER A 232 -13.48 53.51 -7.92
CA SER A 232 -14.02 54.52 -8.83
C SER A 232 -14.91 53.84 -9.88
N ALA A 233 -16.23 54.04 -9.76
CA ALA A 233 -17.20 53.73 -10.81
C ALA A 233 -17.06 54.73 -11.99
N PRO A 234 -17.44 54.35 -13.22
CA PRO A 234 -18.60 55.01 -13.85
C PRO A 234 -19.40 54.02 -14.77
N PRO A 235 -20.34 54.46 -15.63
CA PRO A 235 -21.77 54.26 -15.45
C PRO A 235 -22.39 53.20 -16.39
N SER A 236 -23.60 52.79 -16.03
CA SER A 236 -24.52 51.95 -16.77
C SER A 236 -24.81 52.45 -18.19
N SER A 237 -24.73 51.56 -19.18
CA SER A 237 -25.50 51.67 -20.42
C SER A 237 -26.19 50.34 -20.74
N ARG A 238 -27.52 50.39 -20.77
CA ARG A 238 -28.42 49.40 -21.37
C ARG A 238 -28.11 49.26 -22.87
N SER A 239 -28.12 48.03 -23.38
CA SER A 239 -28.64 47.75 -24.72
C SER A 239 -29.09 46.30 -24.84
N ALA A 240 -30.31 46.14 -25.31
CA ALA A 240 -30.95 44.87 -25.68
C ALA A 240 -30.41 44.35 -27.02
N SER A 241 -30.47 43.02 -27.22
CA SER A 241 -30.78 42.27 -28.46
C SER A 241 -30.33 40.81 -28.25
N ARG A 242 -31.21 39.80 -28.16
CA ARG A 242 -31.63 38.90 -29.26
C ARG A 242 -30.55 38.73 -30.35
N VAL A 243 -29.96 37.55 -30.48
CA VAL A 243 -30.39 36.36 -31.24
C VAL A 243 -29.67 35.16 -30.63
#